data_AF-A0A0R3MGZ3-F1
#
_entry.id   AF-A0A0R3MGZ3-F1
#
_cell.length_a   1.000
_cell.length_b   1.000
_cell.length_c   1.000
_cell.angle_alpha   90.00
_cell.angle_beta   90.00
_cell.angle_gamma   90.00
#
_symmetry.space_group_name_H-M   'P 1'
#
loop_
_entity.id
_entity.type
_entity.pdbx_description
1 polymer ?
#
loop_
_entity_poly.entity_id
_entity_poly.type
_entity_poly.pdbx_seq_one_letter_code
_entity_poly.pdbx_strand_id
1 'polypeptide(L)' 'MISDASEAAIDQIVASCNGDIRGALKALLRVNEQLETELAQIYAAVGLDGLARGSHAVH' A
#
# COMPACT_ATOMS: atom_id res chain seq x y z
N MET A 1 7.30 -0.86 14.60
CA MET A 1 6.25 -1.55 15.39
C MET A 1 4.94 -0.89 15.06
N ILE A 2 3.96 -1.65 14.59
CA ILE A 2 2.59 -1.15 14.46
C ILE A 2 2.10 -0.81 15.87
N SER A 3 1.53 0.38 16.05
CA SER A 3 0.98 0.82 17.32
C SER A 3 -0.37 0.15 17.56
N ASP A 4 -0.71 -0.15 18.82
CA ASP A 4 -1.99 -0.77 19.19
C ASP A 4 -3.22 -0.05 18.61
N ALA A 5 -3.13 1.27 18.42
CA ALA A 5 -4.16 2.07 17.78
C ALA A 5 -4.38 1.72 16.29
N SER A 6 -3.31 1.35 15.58
CA SER A 6 -3.39 0.91 14.18
C SER A 6 -3.99 -0.48 14.08
N GLU A 7 -3.67 -1.37 15.02
CA GLU A 7 -4.23 -2.73 15.08
C GLU A 7 -5.73 -2.71 15.39
N ALA A 8 -6.17 -1.86 16.33
CA ALA A 8 -7.58 -1.64 16.64
C ALA A 8 -8.38 -1.01 15.48
N ALA A 9 -7.74 -0.17 14.66
CA ALA A 9 -8.35 0.37 13.45
C ALA A 9 -8.52 -0.71 12.38
N ILE A 10 -7.51 -1.59 12.23
CA ILE A 10 -7.56 -2.72 11.31
C ILE A 10 -8.67 -3.69 11.70
N ASP A 11 -8.81 -4.04 12.98
CA ASP A 11 -9.87 -4.94 13.46
C ASP A 11 -11.28 -4.37 13.28
N GLN A 12 -11.47 -3.06 13.43
CA GLN A 12 -12.76 -2.41 13.15
C GLN A 12 -13.10 -2.42 11.66
N ILE A 13 -12.10 -2.18 10.80
CA ILE A 13 -12.26 -2.26 9.34
C ILE A 13 -12.61 -3.71 8.97
N VAL A 14 -11.89 -4.69 9.50
CA VAL A 14 -12.16 -6.13 9.35
C VAL A 14 -13.58 -6.50 9.78
N ALA A 15 -14.04 -6.01 10.93
CA ALA A 15 -15.40 -6.26 11.42
C ALA A 15 -16.47 -5.63 10.51
N SER A 16 -16.20 -4.43 9.96
CA SER A 16 -17.10 -3.76 9.02
C SER A 16 -17.19 -4.43 7.64
N CYS A 17 -16.20 -5.27 7.28
CA CYS A 17 -16.19 -6.01 6.02
C CYS A 17 -17.11 -7.25 6.04
N ASN A 18 -17.91 -7.46 7.09
CA ASN A 18 -18.92 -8.51 7.20
C ASN A 18 -18.37 -9.92 6.86
N GLY A 19 -17.10 -10.18 7.23
CA GLY A 19 -16.41 -11.44 7.00
C GLY A 19 -15.62 -11.56 5.69
N ASP A 20 -15.72 -10.60 4.74
CA ASP A 20 -14.94 -10.63 3.49
C ASP A 20 -13.67 -9.76 3.56
N ILE A 21 -12.85 -10.03 4.58
CA ILE A 21 -11.52 -9.42 4.74
C ILE A 21 -10.66 -9.68 3.50
N ARG A 22 -10.84 -10.85 2.86
CA ARG A 22 -10.10 -11.23 1.66
C ARG A 22 -10.47 -10.35 0.47
N GLY A 23 -11.76 -10.03 0.29
CA GLY A 23 -12.25 -9.08 -0.70
C GLY A 23 -11.74 -7.67 -0.44
N ALA A 24 -11.80 -7.22 0.82
CA ALA A 24 -11.27 -5.91 1.22
C ALA A 24 -9.76 -5.80 0.97
N LEU A 25 -8.98 -6.82 1.33
CA LEU A 25 -7.54 -6.88 1.10
C LEU A 25 -7.20 -6.92 -0.39
N LYS A 26 -7.95 -7.67 -1.20
CA LYS A 26 -7.78 -7.69 -2.66
C LYS A 26 -8.09 -6.34 -3.29
N ALA A 27 -9.14 -5.65 -2.83
CA ALA A 27 -9.46 -4.31 -3.29
C ALA A 27 -8.35 -3.31 -2.92
N LEU A 28 -7.83 -3.39 -1.69
CA LEU A 28 -6.71 -2.56 -1.22
C LEU A 28 -5.43 -2.82 -2.04
N LEU A 29 -5.11 -4.09 -2.32
CA LEU A 29 -3.95 -4.45 -3.12
C LEU A 29 -4.08 -3.94 -4.56
N ARG A 30 -5.28 -4.06 -5.15
CA ARG A 30 -5.57 -3.55 -6.50
C ARG A 30 -5.37 -2.04 -6.60
N VAL A 31 -5.83 -1.30 -5.58
CA VAL A 31 -5.62 0.16 -5.50
C VAL A 31 -4.15 0.49 -5.30
N ASN A 32 -3.43 -0.31 -4.50
CA ASN A 32 -1.99 -0.11 -4.28
C ASN A 32 -1.18 -0.29 -5.59
N GLU A 33 -1.41 -1.37 -6.34
CA GLU A 33 -0.77 -1.60 -7.65
C GLU A 33 -1.03 -0.46 -8.64
N GLN A 34 -2.24 0.10 -8.62
CA GLN A 34 -2.59 1.24 -9.48
C GLN A 34 -1.80 2.49 -9.06
N LEU A 35 -1.72 2.79 -7.77
CA LEU A 35 -0.96 3.94 -7.25
C LEU A 35 0.54 3.80 -7.53
N GLU A 36 1.11 2.60 -7.40
CA GLU A 36 2.50 2.32 -7.77
C GLU A 36 2.74 2.55 -9.27
N THR A 37 1.78 2.19 -10.12
CA THR A 37 1.84 2.43 -11.56
C THR A 37 1.81 3.93 -11.87
N GLU A 38 0.90 4.68 -11.24
CA GLU A 38 0.81 6.14 -11.38
C GLU A 38 2.10 6.83 -10.89
N LEU A 39 2.65 6.40 -9.76
CA LEU A 39 3.92 6.89 -9.24
C LEU A 39 5.09 6.59 -10.18
N ALA A 40 5.16 5.38 -10.75
CA ALA A 40 6.18 5.03 -11.72
C ALA A 40 6.09 5.89 -12.98
N GLN A 41 4.88 6.17 -13.46
CA GLN A 41 4.65 7.08 -14.59
C GLN A 41 5.11 8.51 -14.27
N ILE A 42 4.82 9.01 -13.07
CA ILE A 42 5.26 10.33 -12.64
C ILE A 42 6.79 10.38 -12.53
N TYR A 43 7.43 9.38 -11.92
CA TYR A 43 8.89 9.34 -11.83
C TYR A 43 9.57 9.26 -13.19
N ALA A 44 9.01 8.49 -14.14
CA ALA A 44 9.48 8.43 -15.51
C ALA A 44 9.32 9.79 -16.22
N ALA A 45 8.17 10.47 -16.04
CA ALA A 45 7.89 11.76 -16.65
C ALA A 45 8.79 12.89 -16.10
N VAL A 46 9.14 12.83 -14.81
CA VAL A 46 10.01 13.81 -14.16
C VAL A 46 11.51 13.45 -14.30
N GLY A 47 11.85 12.31 -14.92
CA GLY A 47 13.24 11.87 -15.10
C GLY A 47 13.92 11.44 -13.79
N LEU A 48 13.14 11.11 -12.77
CA LEU A 48 13.58 10.67 -11.43
C LEU A 48 13.71 9.15 -11.32
N ASP A 49 13.93 8.46 -12.44
CA ASP A 49 13.99 7.00 -12.56
C ASP A 49 14.98 6.33 -11.57
N GLY A 50 15.97 7.10 -11.07
CA GLY A 50 16.94 6.66 -10.07
C GLY A 50 16.50 6.76 -8.60
N LEU A 51 15.44 7.50 -8.25
CA LEU A 51 14.97 7.63 -6.86
C LEU A 51 13.96 6.55 -6.45
N ALA A 52 13.29 5.90 -7.42
CA ALA A 52 12.30 4.86 -7.16
C ALA A 52 12.88 3.59 -6.50
N ARG A 53 14.21 3.42 -6.52
CA ARG A 53 14.92 2.28 -5.90
C ARG A 53 15.77 2.65 -4.67
N GLY A 54 15.67 3.88 -4.17
CA GLY A 54 16.52 4.38 -3.08
C GLY A 54 15.94 4.19 -1.69
N SER A 55 15.64 2.96 -1.25
CA SER A 55 15.55 2.60 0.19
C SER A 55 15.55 1.10 0.50
N HIS A 56 15.69 0.22 -0.50
CA HIS A 56 15.99 -1.21 -0.25
C HIS A 56 17.51 -1.44 -0.18
N ALA A 57 18.19 -0.65 0.66
CA ALA A 57 19.56 -0.92 1.09
C ALA A 57 19.50 -1.58 2.47
N VAL A 58 19.21 -2.87 2.48
CA VAL A 58 19.56 -3.77 3.59
C VAL A 58 20.57 -4.77 3.04
N HIS A 59 21.84 -4.45 3.21
CA HIS A 59 22.93 -5.41 3.24
C HIS A 59 23.34 -5.58 4.71
#